data_AF-A0A0A0HFH1-F1
#
_entry.id   AF-A0A0A0HFH1-F1
#
_cell.length_a   1.000
_cell.length_b   1.000
_cell.length_c   1.000
_cell.angle_alpha   90.00
_cell.angle_beta   90.00
_cell.angle_gamma   90.00
#
_symmetry.space_group_name_H-M   'P 1'
#
loop_
_entity.id
_entity.type
_entity.pdbx_description
1 polymer ?
#
loop_
_entity_poly.entity_id
_entity_poly.type
_entity_poly.pdbx_seq_one_letter_code
_entity_poly.pdbx_strand_id
1 'polypeptide(L)'
;MSDSPAFLTELDRLAIEAQQEEIRFRRSFAEEVEKRERARVFAFRRAGFLLRITEQCRAADDETAACAAVRERFAIEFGWHGQTEARDAILDRFDAVTRSICDCLAEKNSNPAAEFLEFEAWYETTTGAAFLALFDQEPFEAPVVEF
;
A
#
# COMPACT_ATOMS: atom_id res chain seq x y z
N MET A 1 31.13 -41.07 -34.24
CA MET A 1 30.36 -40.48 -33.13
C MET A 1 29.39 -41.55 -32.70
N SER A 2 29.55 -42.12 -31.51
CA SER A 2 28.65 -43.18 -31.04
C SER A 2 27.36 -42.52 -30.59
N ASP A 3 26.23 -42.96 -31.14
CA ASP A 3 24.92 -42.59 -30.60
C ASP A 3 24.85 -43.08 -29.15
N SER A 4 24.39 -42.20 -28.25
CA SER A 4 24.10 -42.58 -26.87
C SER A 4 22.99 -43.64 -26.87
N PRO A 5 23.09 -44.69 -26.03
CA PRO A 5 21.99 -45.61 -25.80
C PRO A 5 20.69 -44.86 -25.49
N ALA A 6 19.58 -45.27 -26.11
CA ALA A 6 18.30 -44.55 -26.04
C ALA A 6 17.82 -44.26 -24.60
N PHE A 7 18.11 -45.16 -23.65
CA PHE A 7 17.74 -44.95 -22.25
C PHE A 7 18.51 -43.79 -21.58
N LEU A 8 19.77 -43.54 -21.97
CA LEU A 8 20.55 -42.41 -21.45
C LEU A 8 20.03 -41.09 -22.03
N THR A 9 19.72 -41.06 -23.32
CA THR A 9 19.08 -39.88 -23.96
C THR A 9 17.75 -39.53 -23.28
N GLU A 10 16.96 -40.54 -22.92
CA GLU A 10 15.70 -40.33 -22.21
C GLU A 10 15.91 -39.83 -20.77
N LEU A 11 16.89 -40.36 -20.05
CA LEU A 11 17.25 -39.86 -18.71
C LEU A 11 17.76 -38.41 -18.76
N ASP A 12 18.57 -38.05 -19.76
CA ASP A 12 19.04 -36.69 -19.97
C ASP A 12 17.86 -35.74 -20.28
N ARG A 13 16.91 -36.16 -21.13
CA ARG A 13 15.68 -35.41 -21.41
C ARG A 13 14.88 -35.16 -20.12
N LEU A 14 14.64 -36.20 -19.33
CA LEU A 14 13.93 -36.11 -18.05
C LEU A 14 14.65 -35.20 -17.05
N ALA A 15 15.99 -35.27 -16.99
CA ALA A 15 16.79 -34.42 -16.11
C ALA A 15 16.67 -32.94 -16.50
N ILE A 16 16.75 -32.64 -17.80
CA ILE A 16 16.57 -31.28 -18.33
C ILE A 16 15.14 -30.78 -18.06
N GLU A 17 14.12 -31.61 -18.26
CA GLU A 17 12.73 -31.25 -17.98
C GLU A 17 12.49 -30.95 -16.50
N ALA A 18 13.05 -31.78 -15.61
CA ALA A 18 12.97 -31.56 -14.16
C ALA A 18 13.65 -30.25 -13.76
N GLN A 19 14.84 -29.95 -14.31
CA GLN A 19 15.54 -28.69 -14.07
C GLN A 19 14.72 -27.49 -14.56
N GLN A 20 14.13 -27.57 -15.75
CA GLN A 20 13.30 -26.49 -16.29
C GLN A 20 12.04 -26.26 -15.47
N GLU A 21 11.41 -27.34 -14.97
CA GLU A 21 10.24 -27.24 -14.10
C GLU A 21 10.60 -26.58 -12.77
N GLU A 22 11.72 -26.95 -12.16
CA GLU A 22 12.22 -26.30 -10.96
C GLU A 22 12.45 -24.79 -11.18
N ILE A 23 13.08 -24.41 -12.30
CA ILE A 23 13.31 -22.99 -12.63
C ILE A 23 11.98 -22.24 -12.79
N ARG A 24 11.01 -22.83 -13.49
CA ARG A 24 9.67 -22.24 -13.65
C ARG A 24 8.99 -22.06 -12.30
N PHE A 25 9.04 -23.08 -11.44
CA PHE A 25 8.44 -23.06 -10.12
C PHE A 25 9.09 -22.01 -9.21
N ARG A 26 10.43 -21.94 -9.17
CA ARG A 26 11.14 -20.94 -8.38
C ARG A 26 10.78 -19.52 -8.79
N ARG A 27 10.63 -19.27 -10.11
CA ARG A 27 10.19 -17.96 -10.62
C ARG A 27 8.77 -17.63 -10.20
N SER A 28 7.81 -18.54 -10.43
CA SER A 28 6.40 -18.29 -10.05
C SER A 28 6.24 -18.14 -8.53
N PHE A 29 7.02 -18.90 -7.76
CA PHE A 29 7.06 -18.76 -6.31
C PHE A 29 7.60 -17.39 -5.88
N ALA A 30 8.69 -16.92 -6.47
CA ALA A 30 9.23 -15.59 -6.19
C ALA A 30 8.23 -14.48 -6.50
N GLU A 31 7.54 -14.55 -7.65
CA GLU A 31 6.48 -13.61 -8.02
C GLU A 31 5.32 -13.61 -7.01
N GLU A 32 4.89 -14.79 -6.56
CA GLU A 32 3.82 -14.92 -5.57
C GLU A 32 4.22 -14.47 -4.16
N VAL A 33 5.49 -14.62 -3.78
CA VAL A 33 6.04 -14.06 -2.55
C VAL A 33 6.00 -12.55 -2.62
N GLU A 34 6.55 -11.94 -3.67
CA GLU A 34 6.59 -10.48 -3.84
C GLU A 34 5.17 -9.87 -3.82
N LYS A 35 4.21 -10.52 -4.49
CA LYS A 35 2.80 -10.10 -4.47
C LYS A 35 2.21 -10.10 -3.06
N ARG A 36 2.45 -11.16 -2.28
CA ARG A 36 1.96 -11.27 -0.89
C ARG A 36 2.65 -10.28 0.04
N GLU A 37 3.94 -10.06 -0.15
CA GLU A 37 4.69 -9.06 0.61
C GLU A 37 4.17 -7.66 0.36
N ARG A 38 3.94 -7.27 -0.90
CA ARG A 38 3.32 -5.98 -1.25
C ARG A 38 1.93 -5.84 -0.64
N ALA A 39 1.08 -6.88 -0.76
CA ALA A 39 -0.25 -6.87 -0.15
C ALA A 39 -0.18 -6.68 1.38
N ARG A 40 0.74 -7.38 2.05
CA ARG A 40 0.97 -7.26 3.50
C ARG A 40 1.42 -5.86 3.88
N VAL A 41 2.42 -5.30 3.20
CA VAL A 41 2.94 -3.95 3.44
C VAL A 41 1.81 -2.93 3.32
N PHE A 42 1.02 -3.01 2.24
CA PHE A 42 -0.10 -2.09 2.03
C PHE A 42 -1.16 -2.25 3.12
N ALA A 43 -1.52 -3.48 3.51
CA ALA A 43 -2.47 -3.71 4.60
C ALA A 43 -2.04 -3.04 5.92
N PHE A 44 -0.77 -3.17 6.32
CA PHE A 44 -0.25 -2.52 7.51
C PHE A 44 -0.19 -0.99 7.38
N ARG A 45 0.14 -0.46 6.20
CA ARG A 45 0.10 0.99 5.94
C ARG A 45 -1.30 1.55 6.09
N ARG A 46 -2.32 0.88 5.54
CA ARG A 46 -3.73 1.27 5.72
C ARG A 46 -4.11 1.32 7.19
N ALA A 47 -3.83 0.25 7.92
CA ALA A 47 -4.15 0.15 9.34
C ALA A 47 -3.47 1.26 10.14
N GLY A 48 -2.16 1.45 9.94
CA GLY A 48 -1.40 2.49 10.64
C GLY A 48 -1.85 3.90 10.28
N PHE A 49 -2.18 4.16 9.02
CA PHE A 49 -2.65 5.46 8.57
C PHE A 49 -4.04 5.78 9.12
N LEU A 50 -5.01 4.89 8.96
CA LEU A 50 -6.37 5.08 9.50
C LEU A 50 -6.38 5.21 11.02
N LEU A 51 -5.47 4.52 11.74
CA LEU A 51 -5.31 4.73 13.18
C LEU A 51 -4.94 6.18 13.50
N ARG A 52 -3.93 6.75 12.83
CA ARG A 52 -3.49 8.14 13.04
C ARG A 52 -4.58 9.15 12.70
N ILE A 53 -5.32 8.93 11.60
CA ILE A 53 -6.47 9.78 11.23
C ILE A 53 -7.58 9.69 12.27
N THR A 54 -7.86 8.47 12.78
CA THR A 54 -8.85 8.25 13.84
C THR A 54 -8.50 9.01 15.12
N GLU A 55 -7.22 9.09 15.48
CA GLU A 55 -6.76 9.89 16.61
C GLU A 55 -7.02 11.39 16.43
N GLN A 56 -6.82 11.93 15.21
CA GLN A 56 -7.19 13.32 14.91
C GLN A 56 -8.69 13.55 15.04
N CYS A 57 -9.51 12.63 14.52
CA CYS A 57 -10.97 12.73 14.61
C CYS A 57 -11.45 12.67 16.07
N ARG A 58 -10.82 11.86 16.92
CA ARG A 58 -11.16 11.75 18.35
C ARG A 58 -10.81 13.01 19.14
N ALA A 59 -9.75 13.71 18.74
CA ALA A 59 -9.30 14.92 19.42
C ALA A 59 -10.06 16.19 18.98
N ALA A 60 -10.79 16.13 17.86
CA ALA A 60 -11.55 17.24 17.33
C ALA A 60 -12.90 17.44 18.05
N ASP A 61 -13.34 18.69 18.15
CA ASP A 61 -14.61 19.04 18.80
C ASP A 61 -15.83 18.60 17.98
N ASP A 62 -15.73 18.68 16.65
CA ASP A 62 -16.77 18.30 15.72
C ASP A 62 -16.17 17.80 14.39
N GLU A 63 -17.05 17.37 13.47
CA GLU A 63 -16.67 16.86 12.16
C GLU A 63 -15.89 17.90 11.31
N THR A 64 -16.25 19.18 11.41
CA THR A 64 -15.59 20.24 10.63
C THR A 64 -14.17 20.45 11.14
N ALA A 65 -13.99 20.48 12.46
CA ALA A 65 -12.69 20.52 13.10
C ALA A 65 -11.86 19.26 12.78
N ALA A 66 -12.48 18.08 12.70
CA ALA A 66 -11.79 16.85 12.32
C ALA A 66 -11.26 16.91 10.88
N CYS A 67 -12.07 17.35 9.92
CA CYS A 67 -11.63 17.54 8.53
C CYS A 67 -10.47 18.54 8.45
N ALA A 68 -10.55 19.68 9.16
CA ALA A 68 -9.46 20.65 9.19
C ALA A 68 -8.15 20.05 9.76
N ALA A 69 -8.23 19.35 10.90
CA ALA A 69 -7.07 18.71 11.54
C ALA A 69 -6.45 17.62 10.66
N VAL A 70 -7.28 16.82 9.97
CA VAL A 70 -6.80 15.79 9.04
C VAL A 70 -6.13 16.42 7.82
N ARG A 71 -6.69 17.48 7.25
CA ARG A 71 -6.08 18.21 6.13
C ARG A 71 -4.72 18.81 6.50
N GLU A 72 -4.60 19.40 7.69
CA GLU A 72 -3.31 19.86 8.22
C GLU A 72 -2.31 18.71 8.37
N ARG A 73 -2.78 17.56 8.88
CA ARG A 73 -1.94 16.37 9.03
C ARG A 73 -1.40 15.86 7.68
N PHE A 74 -2.20 15.89 6.61
CA PHE A 74 -1.73 15.56 5.26
C PHE A 74 -0.61 16.49 4.80
N ALA A 75 -0.77 17.81 5.02
CA ALA A 75 0.25 18.78 4.64
C ALA A 75 1.59 18.52 5.36
N ILE A 76 1.54 18.17 6.64
CA ILE A 76 2.72 17.80 7.42
C ILE A 76 3.33 16.47 6.93
N GLU A 77 2.51 15.42 6.81
CA GLU A 77 2.97 14.06 6.48
C GLU A 77 3.62 13.99 5.10
N PHE A 78 3.11 14.75 4.12
CA PHE A 78 3.61 14.74 2.74
C PHE A 78 4.48 15.95 2.38
N GLY A 79 4.81 16.81 3.35
CA GLY A 79 5.61 18.02 3.12
C GLY A 79 4.98 18.97 2.09
N TRP A 80 3.64 19.04 2.04
CA TRP A 80 2.95 19.91 1.09
C TRP A 80 3.00 21.36 1.56
N HIS A 81 3.71 22.18 0.80
CA HIS A 81 3.74 23.63 0.98
C HIS A 81 2.87 24.31 -0.07
N GLY A 82 1.90 25.11 0.38
CA GLY A 82 0.95 25.81 -0.49
C GLY A 82 -0.17 24.93 -1.05
N GLN A 83 -1.22 25.59 -1.52
CA GLN A 83 -2.39 24.95 -2.15
C GLN A 83 -2.15 24.77 -3.66
N THR A 84 -2.53 23.61 -4.17
CA THR A 84 -2.62 23.33 -5.60
C THR A 84 -3.94 22.63 -5.86
N GLU A 85 -4.54 22.83 -7.03
CA GLU A 85 -5.83 22.21 -7.38
C GLU A 85 -5.81 20.68 -7.21
N ALA A 86 -4.69 20.04 -7.52
CA ALA A 86 -4.52 18.59 -7.33
C ALA A 86 -4.52 18.17 -5.85
N ARG A 87 -3.88 18.95 -4.97
CA ARG A 87 -3.88 18.67 -3.52
C ARG A 87 -5.24 18.91 -2.92
N ASP A 88 -5.91 20.00 -3.32
CA ASP A 88 -7.26 20.31 -2.85
C ASP A 88 -8.23 19.21 -3.25
N ALA A 89 -8.16 18.69 -4.48
CA ALA A 89 -8.97 17.56 -4.93
C ALA A 89 -8.72 16.28 -4.10
N ILE A 90 -7.46 15.99 -3.73
CA ILE A 90 -7.11 14.85 -2.87
C ILE A 90 -7.75 15.02 -1.48
N LEU A 91 -7.59 16.20 -0.88
CA LEU A 91 -8.11 16.51 0.45
C LEU A 91 -9.65 16.48 0.46
N ASP A 92 -10.29 17.08 -0.54
CA ASP A 92 -11.76 17.08 -0.68
C ASP A 92 -12.32 15.66 -0.82
N ARG A 93 -11.63 14.79 -1.57
CA ARG A 93 -12.04 13.38 -1.66
C ARG A 93 -11.80 12.64 -0.34
N PHE A 94 -10.72 12.96 0.36
CA PHE A 94 -10.36 12.34 1.63
C PHE A 94 -11.31 12.72 2.78
N ASP A 95 -11.95 13.90 2.73
CA ASP A 95 -12.95 14.30 3.72
C ASP A 95 -14.08 13.27 3.85
N ALA A 96 -14.43 12.52 2.80
CA ALA A 96 -15.41 11.43 2.91
C ALA A 96 -14.96 10.33 3.88
N VAL A 97 -13.67 9.99 3.87
CA VAL A 97 -13.06 9.03 4.81
C VAL A 97 -13.11 9.61 6.22
N THR A 98 -12.70 10.87 6.40
CA THR A 98 -12.73 11.56 7.69
C THR A 98 -14.14 11.57 8.30
N ARG A 99 -15.15 11.96 7.50
CA ARG A 99 -16.55 11.96 7.93
C ARG A 99 -17.05 10.57 8.31
N SER A 100 -16.69 9.56 7.53
CA SER A 100 -17.02 8.16 7.85
C SER A 100 -16.40 7.70 9.18
N ILE A 101 -15.16 8.12 9.48
CA ILE A 101 -14.52 7.86 10.77
C ILE A 101 -15.27 8.57 11.91
N CYS A 102 -15.59 9.85 11.76
CA CYS A 102 -16.37 10.60 12.75
C CYS A 102 -17.73 9.94 13.02
N ASP A 103 -18.44 9.53 11.97
CA ASP A 103 -19.70 8.80 12.09
C ASP A 103 -19.51 7.46 12.83
N CYS A 104 -18.42 6.73 12.55
CA CYS A 104 -18.11 5.47 13.23
C CYS A 104 -17.84 5.69 14.73
N LEU A 105 -17.07 6.73 15.07
CA LEU A 105 -16.78 7.13 16.46
C LEU A 105 -18.04 7.59 17.21
N ALA A 106 -19.01 8.15 16.49
CA ALA A 106 -20.32 8.53 17.01
C ALA A 106 -21.34 7.37 17.01
N GLU A 107 -20.89 6.11 16.84
CA GLU A 107 -21.69 4.89 16.81
C GLU A 107 -22.78 4.85 15.73
N LYS A 108 -22.61 5.65 14.66
CA LYS A 108 -23.46 5.55 13.47
C LYS A 108 -22.97 4.42 12.56
N ASN A 109 -23.87 3.93 11.72
CA ASN A 109 -23.53 2.89 10.75
C ASN A 109 -22.70 3.48 9.60
N SER A 110 -21.37 3.40 9.71
CA SER A 110 -20.42 3.78 8.65
C SER A 110 -19.33 2.72 8.50
N ASN A 111 -18.61 2.77 7.37
CA ASN A 111 -17.50 1.85 7.09
C ASN A 111 -16.28 2.64 6.59
N PRO A 112 -15.43 3.17 7.49
CA PRO A 112 -14.24 3.91 7.12
C PRO A 112 -13.27 3.14 6.23
N ALA A 113 -13.19 1.82 6.41
CA ALA A 113 -12.31 0.98 5.60
C ALA A 113 -12.78 0.91 4.14
N ALA A 114 -14.09 0.81 3.89
CA ALA A 114 -14.63 0.83 2.53
C ALA A 114 -14.42 2.20 1.87
N GLU A 115 -14.71 3.30 2.58
CA GLU A 115 -14.49 4.66 2.07
C GLU A 115 -13.01 4.93 1.73
N PHE A 116 -12.09 4.42 2.55
CA PHE A 116 -10.66 4.53 2.27
C PHE A 116 -10.25 3.75 1.01
N LEU A 117 -10.80 2.55 0.79
CA LEU A 117 -10.55 1.79 -0.44
C LEU A 117 -11.10 2.50 -1.68
N GLU A 118 -12.26 3.14 -1.60
CA GLU A 118 -12.80 3.95 -2.69
C GLU A 118 -11.94 5.18 -2.98
N PHE A 119 -11.42 5.84 -1.95
CA PHE A 119 -10.47 6.93 -2.08
C PHE A 119 -9.19 6.46 -2.80
N GLU A 120 -8.62 5.31 -2.40
CA GLU A 120 -7.42 4.78 -3.05
C GLU A 120 -7.65 4.42 -4.52
N ALA A 121 -8.79 3.79 -4.84
CA ALA A 121 -9.14 3.45 -6.22
C ALA A 121 -9.30 4.71 -7.09
N TRP A 122 -9.92 5.76 -6.54
CA TRP A 122 -10.01 7.06 -7.20
C TRP A 122 -8.61 7.66 -7.40
N TYR A 123 -7.77 7.68 -6.36
CA TYR A 123 -6.43 8.25 -6.43
C TYR A 123 -5.57 7.57 -7.50
N GLU A 124 -5.62 6.24 -7.55
CA GLU A 124 -4.90 5.46 -8.57
C GLU A 124 -5.42 5.76 -9.99
N THR A 125 -6.73 5.84 -10.16
CA THR A 125 -7.34 6.19 -11.46
C THR A 125 -6.95 7.60 -11.92
N THR A 126 -6.86 8.55 -10.99
CA THR A 126 -6.56 9.97 -11.29
C THR A 126 -5.07 10.24 -11.49
N THR A 127 -4.19 9.58 -10.74
CA THR A 127 -2.75 9.87 -10.71
C THR A 127 -1.89 8.82 -11.42
N GLY A 128 -2.43 7.62 -11.66
CA GLY A 128 -1.69 6.47 -12.20
C GLY A 128 -0.78 5.78 -11.17
N ALA A 129 -0.85 6.15 -9.89
CA ALA A 129 -0.02 5.60 -8.83
C ALA A 129 -0.84 5.22 -7.60
N ALA A 130 -0.41 4.19 -6.86
CA ALA A 130 -1.04 3.81 -5.60
C ALA A 130 -0.81 4.91 -4.54
N PHE A 131 -1.87 5.33 -3.85
CA PHE A 131 -1.76 6.32 -2.75
C PHE A 131 -0.74 5.89 -1.69
N LEU A 132 -0.73 4.60 -1.32
CA LEU A 132 0.18 4.07 -0.30
C LEU A 132 1.66 4.06 -0.72
N ALA A 133 1.97 4.31 -1.99
CA ALA A 133 3.35 4.50 -2.45
C ALA A 133 3.92 5.86 -2.04
N LEU A 134 3.07 6.83 -1.65
CA LEU A 134 3.55 8.09 -1.06
C LEU A 134 4.32 7.87 0.25
N PHE A 135 4.06 6.75 0.94
CA PHE A 135 4.75 6.35 2.16
C PHE A 135 6.02 5.52 1.90
N ASP A 136 6.42 5.30 0.63
CA ASP A 136 7.68 4.64 0.28
C ASP A 136 8.91 5.56 0.39
N GLN A 137 8.74 6.82 0.81
CA GLN A 137 9.87 7.68 1.19
C GLN A 137 10.60 7.00 2.36
N GLU A 138 11.80 6.48 2.09
CA GLU A 138 12.68 5.83 3.07
C GLU A 138 12.73 6.69 4.35
N PRO A 139 12.43 6.13 5.54
CA PRO A 139 12.87 6.80 6.76
C PRO A 139 14.38 6.91 6.65
N PHE A 140 14.92 8.13 6.71
CA PHE A 140 16.35 8.36 6.80
C PHE A 140 16.87 7.62 8.04
N GLU A 141 17.41 6.42 7.85
CA GLU A 141 18.18 5.74 8.89
C GLU A 141 19.47 6.53 9.03
N ALA A 142 19.51 7.43 10.02
CA ALA A 142 20.76 8.07 10.40
C ALA A 142 21.77 6.96 10.72
N PRO A 143 23.00 7.00 10.17
CA PRO A 143 23.98 5.97 10.44
C PRO A 143 24.20 5.88 11.94
N VAL A 144 24.06 4.68 12.49
CA VAL A 144 24.42 4.39 13.89
C VAL A 144 25.92 4.62 14.00
N VAL A 145 26.31 5.77 14.56
CA VAL A 145 27.70 6.04 14.91
C VAL A 145 28.00 5.18 16.13
N GLU A 146 28.74 4.10 15.94
CA GLU A 146 29.44 3.44 17.05
C GLU A 146 30.52 4.43 17.54
N PHE A 147 30.35 4.93 18.76
CA PHE A 147 31.35 5.77 19.45
C PHE A 147 32.46 4.91 20.07
#